data_AF-A0A6I6AP76-F1
#
_entry.id   AF-A0A6I6AP76-F1
#
_cell.length_a   1.000
_cell.length_b   1.000
_cell.length_c   1.000
_cell.angle_alpha   90.00
_cell.angle_beta   90.00
_cell.angle_gamma   90.00
#
_symmetry.space_group_name_H-M   'P 1'
#
loop_
_entity.id
_entity.type
_entity.pdbx_description
1 polymer ?
#
loop_
_entity_poly.entity_id
_entity_poly.type
_entity_poly.pdbx_seq_one_letter_code
_entity_poly.pdbx_strand_id
1 'polypeptide(L)' 'MIAESISLPEDAFVFADRYGEQILFFRLAEKKKGPVYKWSDEEPEQFLKVFNSFGEFLEEELTAHEMQAGD' A
#
# COMPACT_ATOMS: atom_id res chain seq x y z
N MET A 1 -7.55 -14.55 -21.07
CA MET A 1 -7.35 -13.15 -20.68
C MET A 1 -6.06 -13.12 -19.90
N ILE A 2 -5.05 -12.45 -20.40
CA ILE A 2 -3.77 -12.32 -19.70
C ILE A 2 -4.06 -11.29 -18.62
N ALA A 3 -4.05 -11.68 -17.34
CA ALA A 3 -3.94 -10.68 -16.28
C ALA A 3 -2.66 -9.91 -16.60
N GLU A 4 -2.77 -8.65 -17.04
CA GLU A 4 -1.62 -7.79 -17.21
C GLU A 4 -0.87 -7.85 -15.88
N SER A 5 0.35 -8.37 -15.94
CA SER A 5 1.12 -8.65 -14.74
C SER A 5 1.35 -7.33 -14.02
N ILE A 6 0.74 -7.19 -12.85
CA ILE A 6 0.97 -6.06 -11.94
C ILE A 6 2.48 -5.88 -11.81
N SER A 7 2.98 -4.75 -12.29
CA SER A 7 4.42 -4.48 -12.37
C SER A 7 4.88 -3.72 -11.12
N LEU A 8 5.13 -4.43 -10.02
CA LEU A 8 5.71 -3.85 -8.80
C LEU A 8 7.25 -3.87 -8.84
N PRO A 9 7.95 -3.01 -8.07
CA PRO A 9 9.39 -3.10 -7.90
C PRO A 9 9.82 -4.48 -7.36
N GLU A 10 10.97 -5.00 -7.80
CA GLU A 10 11.49 -6.32 -7.36
C GLU A 10 11.70 -6.41 -5.84
N ASP A 11 11.93 -5.26 -5.19
CA ASP A 11 12.15 -5.16 -3.75
C ASP A 11 10.89 -4.76 -2.97
N ALA A 12 9.70 -4.83 -3.59
CA ALA A 12 8.43 -4.53 -2.94
C ALA A 12 8.05 -5.62 -1.93
N PHE A 13 7.77 -5.21 -0.70
CA PHE A 13 7.07 -6.03 0.29
C PHE A 13 5.60 -5.62 0.32
N VAL A 14 4.75 -6.48 -0.25
CA VAL A 14 3.29 -6.27 -0.25
C VAL A 14 2.71 -6.71 1.09
N PHE A 15 1.93 -5.84 1.72
CA PHE A 15 1.28 -6.13 3.00
C PHE A 15 -0.23 -5.99 2.96
N ALA A 16 -0.80 -5.37 1.92
CA ALA A 16 -2.24 -5.38 1.67
C ALA A 16 -2.53 -5.44 0.16
N ASP A 17 -3.47 -6.30 -0.19
CA ASP A 17 -4.04 -6.44 -1.53
C ASP A 17 -5.56 -6.27 -1.40
N ARG A 18 -6.10 -5.29 -2.12
CA ARG A 18 -7.53 -5.00 -2.19
C ARG A 18 -8.06 -5.50 -3.54
N TYR A 19 -8.16 -6.82 -3.66
CA TYR A 19 -8.71 -7.53 -4.83
C TYR A 19 -8.01 -7.28 -6.16
N GLY A 20 -6.72 -6.92 -6.13
CA GLY A 20 -5.95 -6.58 -7.33
C GLY A 20 -6.27 -5.21 -7.92
N GLU A 21 -7.17 -4.42 -7.31
CA GLU A 21 -7.47 -3.04 -7.72
C GLU A 21 -6.48 -2.07 -7.07
N GLN A 22 -6.13 -2.32 -5.80
CA GLN A 22 -5.14 -1.53 -5.06
C GLN A 22 -4.19 -2.42 -4.27
N ILE A 23 -2.90 -2.10 -4.34
CA ILE A 23 -1.85 -2.81 -3.61
C ILE A 23 -1.07 -1.82 -2.77
N LEU A 24 -0.90 -2.12 -1.49
CA LEU A 24 -0.05 -1.37 -0.58
C LEU A 24 1.23 -2.14 -0.29
N PHE A 25 2.36 -1.45 -0.43
CA PHE A 25 3.68 -2.03 -0.24
C PHE A 25 4.68 -1.01 0.29
N PHE A 26 5.81 -1.48 0.81
CA PHE A 26 7.01 -0.66 1.02
C PHE A 26 8.21 -1.35 0.37
N ARG A 27 9.30 -0.62 0.15
CA ARG A 27 10.50 -1.15 -0.51
C ARG A 27 11.54 -1.62 0.50
N LEU A 28 12.02 -2.86 0.36
CA LEU A 28 13.02 -3.44 1.25
C LEU A 28 14.38 -2.74 1.17
N ALA A 29 14.71 -2.13 0.02
CA ALA A 29 15.95 -1.36 -0.12
C ALA A 29 15.94 -0.05 0.71
N GLU A 30 14.77 0.48 1.08
CA GLU A 30 14.60 1.78 1.76
C GLU A 30 14.78 1.70 3.29
N LYS A 31 15.75 0.91 3.76
CA LYS A 31 16.13 0.65 5.16
C LYS A 31 15.54 1.61 6.23
N LYS A 32 14.93 1.02 7.27
CA LYS A 32 14.22 1.66 8.43
C LYS A 32 13.02 2.52 8.04
N LYS A 33 11.83 2.17 8.57
CA LYS A 33 10.57 2.94 8.51
C LYS A 33 10.36 3.66 7.15
N GLY A 34 10.59 2.94 6.05
CA GLY A 34 10.43 3.48 4.70
C GLY A 34 8.96 3.83 4.41
N PRO A 35 8.71 4.68 3.40
CA PRO A 35 7.37 5.08 3.01
C PRO A 35 6.51 3.89 2.58
N VAL A 36 5.20 4.08 2.69
CA VAL A 36 4.21 3.19 2.09
C VAL A 36 3.81 3.75 0.74
N TYR A 37 3.81 2.88 -0.26
CA TYR A 37 3.36 3.14 -1.61
C TYR A 37 2.03 2.45 -1.88
N LYS A 38 1.23 3.07 -2.74
CA LYS A 38 0.03 2.51 -3.34
C LYS A 38 0.23 2.35 -4.83
N TRP A 39 -0.05 1.16 -5.33
CA TRP A 39 -0.30 0.89 -6.75
C TRP A 39 -1.82 0.77 -6.96
N SER A 40 -2.32 1.22 -8.12
CA SER A 40 -3.73 1.12 -8.52
C SER A 40 -3.83 0.65 -9.97
N ASP A 41 -4.84 -0.16 -10.29
CA ASP A 41 -5.15 -0.57 -11.67
C ASP A 41 -5.59 0.58 -12.58
N GLU A 42 -6.18 1.64 -12.01
CA GLU A 42 -6.52 2.89 -12.72
C GLU A 42 -5.28 3.67 -13.17
N GLU A 43 -4.17 3.58 -12.42
CA GLU A 43 -2.91 4.29 -12.69
C GLU A 43 -1.71 3.33 -12.55
N PRO A 44 -1.62 2.28 -13.40
CA PRO A 44 -0.75 1.14 -13.16
C PRO A 44 0.75 1.45 -13.34
N GLU A 45 1.06 2.58 -13.97
CA GLU A 45 2.44 3.08 -14.19
C GLU A 45 2.96 3.94 -13.03
N GLN A 46 2.12 4.26 -12.04
CA GLN A 46 2.47 5.16 -10.95
C GLN A 46 2.43 4.45 -9.59
N PHE A 47 3.41 4.77 -8.75
CA PHE A 47 3.39 4.38 -7.34
C PHE A 47 3.26 5.64 -6.50
N LEU A 48 2.11 5.80 -5.85
CA LEU A 48 1.85 6.97 -5.04
C LEU A 48 2.34 6.73 -3.62
N LYS A 49 3.22 7.58 -3.10
CA LYS A 49 3.54 7.59 -1.67
C LYS A 49 2.31 8.05 -0.91
N VAL A 50 1.78 7.20 -0.04
CA VAL A 50 0.57 7.47 0.75
C VAL A 50 0.86 7.69 2.23
N PHE A 51 1.91 7.06 2.77
CA PHE A 51 2.36 7.28 4.15
C PHE A 51 3.89 7.37 4.23
N ASN A 52 4.41 8.03 5.27
CA ASN A 52 5.86 8.11 5.51
C ASN A 52 6.41 6.84 6.17
N SER A 53 5.56 6.04 6.81
CA SER A 53 5.95 4.75 7.38
C SER A 53 4.79 3.77 7.51
N PHE A 54 5.10 2.48 7.63
CA PHE A 54 4.09 1.46 7.95
C PHE A 54 3.40 1.70 9.30
N GLY A 55 4.09 2.30 10.28
CA GLY A 55 3.48 2.64 11.56
C GLY A 55 2.40 3.71 11.45
N GLU A 56 2.64 4.74 10.63
CA GLU A 56 1.66 5.80 10.35
C GLU A 56 0.41 5.22 9.67
N PHE A 57 0.59 4.32 8.71
CA PHE A 57 -0.53 3.59 8.10
C PHE A 57 -1.36 2.81 9.14
N LEU A 58 -0.70 2.08 10.04
CA LEU A 58 -1.41 1.31 11.07
C LEU A 58 -2.19 2.20 12.04
N GLU A 59 -1.61 3.33 12.45
CA GLU A 59 -2.27 4.30 13.34
C GLU A 59 -3.54 4.87 12.70
N GLU A 60 -3.49 5.22 11.41
CA GLU A 60 -4.64 5.72 10.65
C GLU A 60 -5.74 4.65 10.48
N GLU A 61 -5.38 3.43 10.10
CA GLU A 61 -6.36 2.34 9.95
C GLU A 61 -7.06 2.01 11.27
N LEU A 62 -6.33 1.95 12.38
CA LEU A 62 -6.92 1.71 13.70
C LEU A 62 -7.87 2.84 14.10
N THR A 63 -7.44 4.09 13.91
CA THR A 63 -8.26 5.28 14.21
C THR A 63 -9.55 5.29 13.40
N ALA A 64 -9.48 4.97 12.10
CA ALA A 64 -10.64 4.90 11.23
C ALA A 64 -11.67 3.84 11.69
N HIS A 65 -11.21 2.70 12.19
CA HIS A 65 -12.09 1.63 12.69
C HIS A 65 -12.69 1.96 14.06
N GLU A 66 -11.96 2.65 14.94
CA GLU A 66 -12.50 3.13 16.22
C GLU A 66 -13.65 4.13 16.02
N MET A 67 -13.53 5.03 15.04
CA MET A 67 -14.61 5.97 14.70
C MET A 67 -15.86 5.28 14.13
N GLN A 68 -15.70 4.19 13.37
CA GLN A 68 -16.82 3.43 12.81
C GLN A 68 -17.53 2.54 13.84
N ALA A 69 -16.85 2.13 14.90
CA ALA A 69 -17.41 1.28 15.96
C ALA A 69 -18.14 2.07 17.06
N GLY A 70 -18.07 3.41 17.03
CA GLY A 70 -18.64 4.31 18.04
C GLY A 70 -20.00 4.94 17.70
N ASP A 71 -20.57 4.63 16.52
CA ASP A 71 -21.90 5.07 16.07
C ASP A 71 -22.99 3.99 16.26
#